data_AF-A0A371QXL0-F1
#
_entry.id   AF-A0A371QXL0-F1
#
_cell.length_a   1.000
_cell.length_b   1.000
_cell.length_c   1.000
_cell.angle_alpha   90.00
_cell.angle_beta   90.00
_cell.angle_gamma   90.00
#
_symmetry.space_group_name_H-M   'P 1'
#
loop_
_entity.id
_entity.type
_entity.pdbx_description
1 polymer ?
#
loop_
_entity_poly.entity_id
_entity_poly.type
_entity_poly.pdbx_seq_one_letter_code
_entity_poly.pdbx_strand_id
1 'polypeptide(L)'
;MRPHLAAMAFLAAGIALVIFAVVNALLLYTAGVPKTTLNVTLPVLGQQVTAKISGVPDPYTLGVNAVRGILLLAIGLIGGKLIDTGLAEYRERRKEEAWRRYYEEYGYQYQQY
;
A
#
# COMPACT_ATOMS: atom_id res chain seq x y z
N MET A 1 -27.53 2.18 -6.39
CA MET A 1 -26.49 3.21 -6.12
C MET A 1 -25.94 3.68 -7.45
N ARG A 2 -25.76 5.00 -7.66
CA ARG A 2 -25.24 5.51 -8.94
C ARG A 2 -23.83 4.95 -9.17
N PRO A 3 -23.57 4.21 -10.27
CA PRO A 3 -22.29 3.50 -10.49
C PRO A 3 -21.07 4.45 -10.52
N HIS A 4 -21.28 5.72 -10.86
CA HIS A 4 -20.23 6.77 -10.84
C HIS A 4 -19.64 6.99 -9.44
N LEU A 5 -20.43 6.80 -8.37
CA LEU A 5 -19.97 7.00 -7.00
C LEU A 5 -19.04 5.86 -6.57
N ALA A 6 -19.25 4.64 -7.05
CA ALA A 6 -18.44 3.49 -6.68
C ALA A 6 -17.04 3.57 -7.30
N ALA A 7 -16.92 3.84 -8.60
CA ALA A 7 -15.62 3.97 -9.28
C ALA A 7 -14.78 5.12 -8.69
N MET A 8 -15.40 6.26 -8.41
CA MET A 8 -14.73 7.40 -7.76
C MET A 8 -14.35 7.10 -6.31
N ALA A 9 -15.19 6.37 -5.57
CA ALA A 9 -14.87 5.92 -4.22
C ALA A 9 -13.67 4.97 -4.21
N PHE A 10 -13.60 4.02 -5.15
CA PHE A 10 -12.45 3.11 -5.27
C PHE A 10 -11.16 3.84 -5.64
N LEU A 11 -11.23 4.80 -6.57
CA LEU A 11 -10.07 5.64 -6.90
C LEU A 11 -9.60 6.46 -5.70
N ALA A 12 -10.52 7.16 -5.04
CA ALA A 12 -10.18 8.01 -3.89
C ALA A 12 -9.62 7.19 -2.73
N ALA A 13 -10.26 6.07 -2.38
CA ALA A 13 -9.79 5.17 -1.34
C ALA A 13 -8.43 4.56 -1.71
N GLY A 14 -8.25 4.13 -2.96
CA GLY A 14 -7.00 3.57 -3.44
C GLY A 14 -5.84 4.56 -3.37
N ILE A 15 -6.03 5.79 -3.85
CA ILE A 15 -5.03 6.87 -3.77
C ILE A 15 -4.69 7.19 -2.32
N ALA A 16 -5.70 7.31 -1.46
CA ALA A 16 -5.49 7.61 -0.04
C ALA A 16 -4.65 6.52 0.65
N LEU A 17 -4.93 5.24 0.38
CA LEU A 17 -4.16 4.12 0.94
C LEU A 17 -2.73 4.09 0.42
N VAL A 18 -2.49 4.38 -0.86
CA VAL A 18 -1.13 4.45 -1.43
C VAL A 18 -0.34 5.60 -0.81
N ILE A 19 -0.92 6.80 -0.74
CA ILE A 19 -0.26 7.95 -0.10
C ILE A 19 0.05 7.64 1.36
N PHE A 20 -0.91 7.09 2.09
CA PHE A 20 -0.72 6.69 3.48
C PHE A 20 0.44 5.69 3.62
N ALA A 21 0.47 4.65 2.80
CA ALA A 21 1.52 3.63 2.84
C ALA A 21 2.90 4.23 2.56
N VAL A 22 3.02 5.05 1.52
CA VAL A 22 4.29 5.67 1.11
C VAL A 22 4.81 6.63 2.18
N VAL A 23 3.96 7.51 2.72
CA VAL A 23 4.35 8.46 3.76
C VAL A 23 4.81 7.74 5.02
N ASN A 24 4.06 6.73 5.48
CA ASN A 24 4.43 5.97 6.66
C ASN A 24 5.67 5.09 6.45
N ALA A 25 5.87 4.55 5.25
CA ALA A 25 7.09 3.81 4.92
C ALA A 25 8.32 4.72 4.95
N LEU A 26 8.19 5.96 4.46
CA LEU A 26 9.26 6.95 4.55
C LEU A 26 9.57 7.30 6.01
N LEU A 27 8.54 7.55 6.82
CA LEU A 27 8.71 7.80 8.26
C LEU A 27 9.41 6.63 8.94
N LEU A 28 9.01 5.39 8.65
CA LEU A 28 9.63 4.18 9.19
C LEU A 28 11.10 4.05 8.77
N TYR A 29 11.43 4.38 7.52
CA TYR A 29 12.81 4.35 7.01
C TYR A 29 13.70 5.39 7.70
N THR A 30 13.17 6.57 7.96
CA THR A 30 13.89 7.64 8.66
C THR A 30 13.92 7.48 10.18
N ALA A 31 13.04 6.65 10.74
CA ALA A 31 13.00 6.39 12.18
C ALA A 31 14.24 5.58 12.59
N GLY A 32 15.15 6.23 13.30
CA GLY A 32 16.32 5.55 13.88
C GLY A 32 15.91 4.43 14.85
N VAL A 33 16.63 3.32 14.82
CA VAL A 33 16.43 2.23 15.78
C VAL A 33 17.18 2.57 17.09
N PRO A 34 16.51 2.54 18.26
CA PRO A 34 17.17 2.77 19.53
C PRO A 34 18.24 1.71 19.78
N LYS A 35 19.35 2.13 20.38
CA LYS A 35 20.46 1.23 20.70
C LYS A 35 20.28 0.67 22.11
N THR A 36 20.56 -0.62 22.26
CA THR A 36 20.53 -1.35 23.53
C THR A 36 21.88 -2.00 23.82
N THR A 37 22.04 -2.47 25.06
CA THR A 37 23.21 -3.24 25.50
C THR A 37 22.86 -4.72 25.57
N LEU A 38 23.59 -5.57 24.86
CA LEU A 38 23.48 -7.02 24.98
C LEU A 38 24.56 -7.57 25.91
N ASN A 39 24.14 -8.42 26.84
CA ASN A 39 25.05 -9.22 27.65
C ASN A 39 25.28 -10.55 26.92
N VAL A 40 26.48 -10.77 26.43
CA VAL A 40 26.88 -12.01 25.77
C VAL A 40 27.79 -12.79 26.71
N THR A 41 27.34 -13.97 27.15
CA THR A 41 28.15 -14.86 27.96
C THR A 41 28.93 -15.78 27.03
N LEU A 42 30.25 -15.62 26.99
CA LEU A 42 31.15 -16.44 26.18
C LEU A 42 31.97 -17.35 27.10
N PRO A 43 32.07 -18.66 26.80
CA PRO A 43 33.03 -19.53 27.46
C PRO A 43 34.42 -19.23 26.89
N VAL A 44 35.26 -18.56 27.68
CA VAL A 44 36.67 -18.34 27.35
C VAL A 44 37.49 -19.12 28.36
N LEU A 45 38.23 -20.13 27.88
CA LEU A 45 39.18 -20.90 28.71
C LEU A 45 38.58 -21.48 30.00
N GLY A 46 37.35 -22.02 29.94
CA GLY A 46 36.69 -22.64 31.10
C GLY A 46 36.06 -21.68 32.12
N GLN A 47 36.18 -20.36 31.91
CA GLN A 47 35.43 -19.34 32.66
C GLN A 47 34.32 -18.73 31.79
N GLN A 48 33.15 -18.52 32.39
CA GLN A 48 32.09 -17.75 31.76
C GLN A 48 32.39 -16.26 31.90
N VAL A 49 32.72 -15.60 30.79
CA VAL A 49 32.95 -14.16 30.76
C VAL A 49 31.72 -13.49 30.16
N THR A 50 31.06 -12.62 30.92
CA THR A 50 29.96 -11.80 30.41
C THR A 50 30.52 -10.54 29.75
N ALA A 51 30.57 -10.53 28.42
CA ALA A 51 30.92 -9.34 27.64
C ALA A 51 29.66 -8.48 27.42
N LYS A 52 29.77 -7.17 27.66
CA LYS A 52 28.70 -6.21 27.36
C LYS A 52 28.96 -5.58 26.00
N ILE A 53 28.11 -5.88 25.02
CA ILE A 53 28.15 -5.24 23.71
C ILE A 53 27.19 -4.05 23.74
N SER A 54 27.74 -2.84 23.78
CA SER A 54 26.97 -1.60 23.76
C SER A 54 26.78 -1.10 22.32
N GLY A 55 25.63 -0.49 22.05
CA GLY A 55 25.36 0.16 20.77
C GLY A 55 24.68 -0.72 19.72
N VAL A 56 24.20 -1.90 20.11
CA VAL A 56 23.49 -2.83 19.20
C VAL A 56 22.06 -2.31 19.00
N PRO A 57 21.51 -2.33 17.77
CA PRO A 57 20.10 -2.00 17.56
C PRO A 57 19.19 -2.90 18.39
N ASP A 58 18.16 -2.33 19.02
CA ASP A 58 17.20 -3.11 19.79
C ASP A 58 16.45 -4.12 18.88
N PRO A 59 16.59 -5.44 19.13
CA PRO A 59 15.97 -6.47 18.30
C PRO A 59 14.45 -6.43 18.34
N TYR A 60 13.84 -5.98 19.45
CA TYR A 60 12.38 -5.87 19.54
C TYR A 60 11.87 -4.79 18.58
N THR A 61 12.49 -3.60 18.64
CA THR A 61 12.13 -2.50 17.74
C THR A 61 12.38 -2.85 16.27
N LEU A 62 13.46 -3.56 15.96
CA LEU A 62 13.71 -4.08 14.61
C LEU A 62 12.59 -5.01 14.13
N GLY A 63 12.17 -5.97 14.96
CA GLY A 63 11.08 -6.90 14.62
C GLY A 63 9.76 -6.18 14.39
N VAL A 64 9.40 -5.24 15.28
CA VAL A 64 8.17 -4.43 15.14
C VAL A 64 8.20 -3.60 13.86
N ASN A 65 9.34 -2.98 13.55
CA ASN A 65 9.49 -2.17 12.34
C ASN A 65 9.41 -3.04 11.07
N ALA A 66 9.97 -4.25 11.09
CA ALA A 66 9.84 -5.18 9.97
C ALA A 66 8.36 -5.54 9.70
N VAL A 67 7.60 -5.88 10.75
CA VAL A 67 6.17 -6.18 10.64
C VAL A 67 5.39 -4.97 10.13
N ARG A 68 5.66 -3.77 10.67
CA ARG A 68 5.06 -2.52 10.17
C ARG A 68 5.35 -2.30 8.69
N GLY A 69 6.57 -2.55 8.24
CA GLY A 69 6.95 -2.47 6.83
C GLY A 69 6.13 -3.40 5.95
N ILE A 70 5.95 -4.66 6.35
CA ILE A 70 5.13 -5.65 5.63
C ILE A 70 3.67 -5.20 5.55
N LEU A 71 3.10 -4.69 6.65
CA LEU A 71 1.73 -4.19 6.67
C LEU A 71 1.55 -2.98 5.74
N LEU A 72 2.51 -2.05 5.73
CA LEU A 72 2.46 -0.90 4.83
C LEU A 72 2.54 -1.31 3.36
N LEU A 73 3.36 -2.32 3.02
CA LEU A 73 3.38 -2.89 1.67
C LEU A 73 2.03 -3.49 1.29
N ALA A 74 1.41 -4.27 2.18
CA ALA A 74 0.09 -4.84 1.94
C ALA A 74 -0.97 -3.75 1.71
N ILE A 75 -0.97 -2.69 2.52
CA ILE A 75 -1.88 -1.55 2.36
C ILE A 75 -1.66 -0.85 1.01
N GLY A 76 -0.40 -0.62 0.63
CA GLY A 76 -0.06 -0.01 -0.66
C GLY A 76 -0.54 -0.85 -1.85
N LEU A 77 -0.37 -2.17 -1.78
CA LEU A 77 -0.84 -3.10 -2.82
C LEU A 77 -2.37 -3.11 -2.93
N ILE A 78 -3.08 -3.11 -1.79
CA ILE A 78 -4.54 -2.99 -1.76
C ILE A 78 -4.97 -1.66 -2.40
N GLY A 79 -4.32 -0.56 -2.03
CA GLY A 79 -4.58 0.75 -2.60
C GLY A 79 -4.38 0.77 -4.12
N GLY A 80 -3.28 0.20 -4.63
CA GLY A 80 -3.02 0.05 -6.07
C GLY A 80 -4.11 -0.76 -6.78
N LYS A 81 -4.51 -1.89 -6.21
CA LYS A 81 -5.62 -2.73 -6.73
C LYS A 81 -6.93 -1.94 -6.83
N LEU A 82 -7.26 -1.12 -5.83
CA LEU A 82 -8.48 -0.29 -5.85
C LEU A 82 -8.42 0.80 -6.93
N ILE A 83 -7.25 1.39 -7.16
CA ILE A 83 -7.04 2.34 -8.26
C ILE A 83 -7.26 1.66 -9.61
N ASP A 84 -6.67 0.47 -9.81
CA ASP A 84 -6.84 -0.28 -11.06
C ASP A 84 -8.30 -0.63 -11.33
N THR A 85 -9.02 -1.13 -10.32
CA THR A 85 -10.45 -1.45 -10.43
C THR A 85 -11.28 -0.21 -10.73
N GLY A 86 -11.06 0.89 -10.00
CA GLY A 86 -11.78 2.14 -10.23
C GLY A 86 -11.51 2.75 -11.62
N LEU A 87 -10.27 2.67 -12.12
CA LEU A 87 -9.90 3.09 -13.47
C LEU A 87 -10.53 2.20 -14.55
N ALA A 88 -10.53 0.88 -14.36
CA ALA A 88 -11.14 -0.06 -15.29
C ALA A 88 -12.64 0.23 -15.45
N GLU A 89 -13.35 0.38 -14.33
CA GLU A 89 -14.77 0.69 -14.34
C GLU A 89 -15.06 2.06 -14.98
N TYR A 90 -14.22 3.07 -14.73
CA TYR A 90 -14.35 4.37 -15.40
C TYR A 90 -14.15 4.27 -16.93
N ARG A 91 -13.21 3.46 -17.40
CA ARG A 91 -12.97 3.25 -18.85
C ARG A 91 -14.10 2.49 -19.52
N GLU A 92 -14.63 1.45 -18.88
CA GLU A 92 -15.76 0.68 -19.42
C GLU A 92 -16.98 1.57 -19.60
N ARG A 93 -17.28 2.44 -18.62
CA ARG A 93 -18.38 3.41 -18.74
C ARG A 93 -18.17 4.42 -19.86
N ARG A 94 -16.96 4.97 -20.02
CA ARG A 94 -16.63 5.87 -21.15
C ARG A 94 -16.85 5.18 -22.50
N LYS A 95 -16.55 3.89 -22.60
CA LYS A 95 -16.83 3.09 -23.80
C LYS A 95 -18.32 2.87 -24.01
N GLU A 96 -19.07 2.53 -22.96
CA GLU A 96 -20.53 2.35 -23.03
C GLU A 96 -21.25 3.66 -23.43
N GLU A 97 -20.82 4.81 -22.90
CA GLU A 97 -21.39 6.11 -23.25
C GLU A 97 -21.07 6.50 -24.71
N ALA A 98 -19.86 6.22 -25.18
CA ALA A 98 -19.49 6.43 -26.58
C ALA A 98 -20.27 5.50 -27.51
N TRP A 99 -20.46 4.24 -27.10
CA TRP A 99 -21.25 3.24 -27.83
C TRP A 99 -22.72 3.63 -27.90
N ARG A 100 -23.32 4.08 -26.79
CA ARG A 100 -24.70 4.57 -26.77
C ARG A 100 -24.90 5.77 -27.70
N ARG A 101 -24.01 6.75 -27.70
CA ARG A 101 -24.10 7.89 -28.63
C ARG A 101 -24.00 7.45 -30.08
N TYR A 102 -23.09 6.54 -30.39
CA TYR A 102 -22.97 5.99 -31.74
C TYR A 102 -24.27 5.30 -32.18
N TYR A 103 -24.87 4.47 -31.35
CA TYR A 103 -26.13 3.78 -31.70
C TYR A 103 -27.35 4.68 -31.66
N GLU A 104 -27.40 5.73 -30.84
CA GLU A 104 -28.45 6.74 -30.95
C GLU A 104 -28.32 7.47 -32.28
N GLU A 105 -27.13 7.97 -32.64
CA GLU A 105 -26.90 8.72 -33.89
C GLU A 105 -27.19 7.88 -35.15
N TYR A 106 -26.77 6.61 -35.19
CA TYR A 106 -27.08 5.71 -36.30
C TYR A 106 -28.48 5.08 -36.23
N GLY A 107 -29.04 4.89 -35.03
CA GLY A 107 -30.39 4.35 -34.82
C GLY A 107 -31.47 5.32 -35.30
N TYR A 108 -31.28 6.62 -35.10
CA TYR A 108 -32.18 7.65 -35.65
C TYR A 108 -32.17 7.69 -37.19
N GLN A 109 -31.07 7.31 -37.85
CA GLN A 109 -31.02 7.23 -39.32
C GLN A 109 -31.83 6.05 -39.90
N TYR A 110 -31.91 4.92 -39.20
CA TYR A 110 -32.66 3.75 -39.67
C TYR A 110 -34.18 3.84 -39.45
N GLN A 111 -34.64 4.75 -38.60
CA GLN A 111 -36.08 4.93 -38.32
C GLN A 111 -36.75 5.98 -39.23
N GLN A 112 -35.98 6.64 -40.10
CA GLN A 112 -36.47 7.62 -41.08
C GLN A 112 -36.63 7.06 -42.51
N TYR A 113 -36.39 5.77 -42.74
CA TYR A 113 -36.60 5.08 -44.02
C TYR A 113 -37.75 4.07 -43.94
#